data_AF-A0A0N8VZA5-F1
#
_entry.id   AF-A0A0N8VZA5-F1
#
_cell.length_a   1.000
_cell.length_b   1.000
_cell.length_c   1.000
_cell.angle_alpha   90.00
_cell.angle_beta   90.00
_cell.angle_gamma   90.00
#
_symmetry.space_group_name_H-M   'P 1'
#
loop_
_entity.id
_entity.type
_entity.pdbx_description
1 polymer ?
#
loop_
_entity_poly.entity_id
_entity_poly.type
_entity_poly.pdbx_seq_one_letter_code
_entity_poly.pdbx_strand_id
1 'polypeptide(L)'
;MHRKYAEENATVQQRRHLIAPRRTSTLAVILSTSLVVTAALDIGTGIIPTDVTGTAPVAATQSTASFAEGTNVVVNDPAIATQGEGEAARTVKEFSREEPFSMFALTWNGQRDIAAFVRAQAADGSWGPWYDAEPLDETSPTGTTGTELIYVEPTTRVQVSVAGVDMVGAPAEETPAPAPVEAAPAEVAPVETPATGTSESTAPEPTGAPLPTNYGDIKPVAEVADAADLQAVFIDGNAQDGGIALAAESESYGMPEVVSRAGWSADESIRCQDATVDDQVSALTIHHTAGSNNYTQAQAPGVVRGIYQYHAQTLGWCDIGYNALVDKYGTIYEGRYGGLNKAVQGAHAGGFNQNTWGISMIGNYESVTPPQETLDAVGRLAGWRAALAGFDPTGEDIHYSEGTSFTKYAYGTEVTLPNIFAHRDVGLTTCPGDAGYAQMDTIRAIAKETYDSLVDELSGTETSEAETSEVETTSAVPSETTTATSAPVFSGQVGAGTDAVGSPETAAPTAGVVASEPTAATSAPSAPSEEPGVGAGVGAGATPAEYQGATATQ
;
A
#
# COMPACT_ATOMS: atom_id res chain seq x y z
N MET A 1 16.64 -83.37 -21.27
CA MET A 1 16.10 -84.31 -22.29
C MET A 1 15.69 -83.51 -23.53
N HIS A 2 15.47 -84.17 -24.68
CA HIS A 2 14.81 -83.72 -25.92
C HIS A 2 14.39 -82.23 -26.08
N ARG A 3 14.67 -81.53 -27.18
CA ARG A 3 15.38 -81.88 -28.44
C ARG A 3 15.94 -80.59 -29.11
N LYS A 4 16.91 -80.74 -30.03
CA LYS A 4 17.51 -79.66 -30.85
C LYS A 4 16.98 -79.69 -32.30
N TYR A 5 17.39 -78.67 -33.07
CA TYR A 5 17.56 -78.59 -34.54
C TYR A 5 16.32 -78.17 -35.37
N ALA A 6 16.47 -77.46 -36.52
CA ALA A 6 17.47 -76.47 -37.00
C ALA A 6 17.09 -75.97 -38.42
N GLU A 7 17.75 -74.90 -38.89
CA GLU A 7 18.09 -74.64 -40.31
C GLU A 7 16.90 -74.37 -41.31
N GLU A 8 17.05 -73.73 -42.48
CA GLU A 8 18.25 -73.31 -43.23
C GLU A 8 18.02 -72.08 -44.18
N ASN A 9 19.05 -71.23 -44.30
CA ASN A 9 19.62 -70.57 -45.51
C ASN A 9 18.94 -69.54 -46.47
N ALA A 10 19.88 -68.79 -47.10
CA ALA A 10 19.87 -68.19 -48.46
C ALA A 10 19.53 -66.70 -48.68
N THR A 11 20.60 -65.90 -48.64
CA THR A 11 20.85 -64.56 -49.20
C THR A 11 20.61 -64.39 -50.72
N VAL A 12 20.51 -63.15 -51.23
CA VAL A 12 21.51 -62.54 -52.18
C VAL A 12 21.12 -61.14 -52.77
N GLN A 13 22.16 -60.29 -52.90
CA GLN A 13 22.36 -59.10 -53.79
C GLN A 13 21.88 -57.66 -53.43
N GLN A 14 22.73 -56.72 -53.86
CA GLN A 14 22.68 -55.26 -53.74
C GLN A 14 22.55 -54.61 -55.13
N ARG A 15 22.15 -53.34 -55.21
CA ARG A 15 22.69 -52.36 -56.19
C ARG A 15 22.91 -50.99 -55.52
N ARG A 16 23.79 -50.16 -56.11
CA ARG A 16 24.28 -48.89 -55.55
C ARG A 16 23.84 -47.66 -56.37
N HIS A 17 23.75 -46.52 -55.67
CA HIS A 17 23.93 -45.11 -56.08
C HIS A 17 23.48 -44.62 -57.47
N LEU A 18 22.75 -43.49 -57.45
CA LEU A 18 23.04 -42.32 -58.30
C LEU A 18 23.09 -41.05 -57.43
N ILE A 19 23.58 -39.94 -57.99
CA ILE A 19 23.94 -38.70 -57.27
C ILE A 19 23.14 -37.49 -57.83
N ALA A 20 22.80 -36.57 -56.93
CA ALA A 20 22.34 -35.17 -57.03
C ALA A 20 22.16 -34.49 -58.42
N PRO A 21 21.22 -33.52 -58.52
CA PRO A 21 21.63 -32.13 -58.20
C PRO A 21 20.59 -31.28 -57.42
N ARG A 22 21.06 -30.19 -56.81
CA ARG A 22 20.24 -29.06 -56.35
C ARG A 22 19.98 -28.08 -57.50
N ARG A 23 18.77 -27.49 -57.59
CA ARG A 23 18.56 -26.03 -57.72
C ARG A 23 17.09 -25.60 -57.64
N THR A 24 16.81 -24.78 -56.63
CA THR A 24 15.90 -23.61 -56.60
C THR A 24 14.77 -23.48 -57.65
N SER A 25 13.55 -23.28 -57.16
CA SER A 25 12.65 -22.23 -57.67
C SER A 25 11.91 -21.59 -56.50
N THR A 26 11.71 -20.28 -56.56
CA THR A 26 10.94 -19.50 -55.59
C THR A 26 9.45 -19.70 -55.82
N LEU A 27 8.70 -19.80 -54.73
CA LEU A 27 7.24 -19.71 -54.70
C LEU A 27 6.86 -18.97 -53.41
N ALA A 28 5.88 -18.09 -53.50
CA ALA A 28 5.40 -17.25 -52.41
C ALA A 28 3.89 -17.06 -52.56
N VAL A 29 3.30 -16.29 -51.62
CA VAL A 29 1.93 -15.72 -51.66
C VAL A 29 0.83 -16.60 -51.02
N ILE A 30 0.30 -16.04 -49.92
CA ILE A 30 -0.85 -16.42 -49.05
C ILE A 30 -0.82 -17.77 -48.31
N LEU A 31 -0.71 -17.67 -46.98
CA LEU A 31 -1.37 -18.59 -46.05
C LEU A 31 -2.41 -17.78 -45.26
N SER A 32 -3.69 -18.03 -45.48
CA SER A 32 -4.77 -17.35 -44.77
C SER A 32 -5.04 -18.05 -43.43
N THR A 33 -4.33 -17.63 -42.39
CA THR A 33 -4.52 -18.10 -41.01
C THR A 33 -5.85 -17.56 -40.46
N SER A 34 -6.90 -18.38 -40.56
CA SER A 34 -8.13 -18.15 -39.81
C SER A 34 -7.84 -18.43 -38.34
N LEU A 35 -7.71 -17.37 -37.53
CA LEU A 35 -7.50 -17.51 -36.09
C LEU A 35 -8.82 -17.91 -35.44
N VAL A 36 -9.05 -19.22 -35.29
CA VAL A 36 -10.09 -19.74 -34.41
C VAL A 36 -9.62 -19.51 -32.98
N VAL A 37 -10.11 -18.44 -32.36
CA VAL A 37 -9.93 -18.21 -30.93
C VAL A 37 -10.84 -19.19 -30.19
N THR A 38 -10.32 -20.38 -29.90
CA THR A 38 -10.85 -21.19 -28.80
C THR A 38 -10.53 -20.45 -27.51
N ALA A 39 -11.55 -19.89 -26.86
CA ALA A 39 -11.44 -19.36 -25.51
C ALA A 39 -11.16 -20.54 -24.57
N ALA A 40 -9.88 -20.75 -24.24
CA ALA A 40 -9.49 -21.68 -23.19
C ALA A 40 -9.62 -20.96 -21.84
N LEU A 41 -10.38 -21.54 -20.92
CA LEU A 41 -10.38 -21.17 -19.51
C LEU A 41 -9.05 -21.61 -18.89
N ASP A 42 -8.00 -20.81 -19.09
CA ASP A 42 -6.67 -21.09 -18.57
C ASP A 42 -6.61 -20.67 -17.09
N ILE A 43 -7.09 -21.56 -16.21
CA ILE A 43 -6.90 -21.47 -14.75
C ILE A 43 -5.44 -21.87 -14.43
N GLY A 44 -4.51 -21.19 -15.11
CA GLY A 44 -3.09 -21.52 -15.16
C GLY A 44 -2.35 -20.91 -13.98
N THR A 45 -1.51 -21.71 -13.33
CA THR A 45 -0.68 -21.30 -12.18
C THR A 45 0.53 -20.45 -12.61
N GLY A 46 0.35 -19.55 -13.58
CA GLY A 46 1.37 -18.64 -14.06
C GLY A 46 1.61 -17.48 -13.11
N ILE A 47 2.86 -17.02 -13.03
CA ILE A 47 3.12 -15.62 -12.71
C ILE A 47 3.03 -14.88 -14.04
N ILE A 48 1.89 -14.23 -14.30
CA ILE A 48 1.88 -13.12 -15.25
C ILE A 48 2.48 -11.92 -14.49
N PRO A 49 3.59 -11.33 -14.95
CA PRO A 49 4.10 -10.10 -14.35
C PRO A 49 3.25 -8.93 -14.85
N THR A 50 2.83 -8.03 -13.96
CA THR A 50 2.09 -6.79 -14.27
C THR A 50 2.96 -5.71 -14.95
N ASP A 51 3.97 -6.14 -15.73
CA ASP A 51 4.94 -5.35 -16.49
C ASP A 51 4.32 -4.70 -17.76
N VAL A 52 3.08 -4.20 -17.66
CA VAL A 52 2.40 -3.42 -18.70
C VAL A 52 3.02 -2.03 -18.86
N THR A 53 4.18 -1.97 -19.50
CA THR A 53 4.87 -0.72 -19.92
C THR A 53 5.01 0.31 -18.79
N GLY A 54 5.53 -0.14 -17.64
CA GLY A 54 5.67 0.68 -16.43
C GLY A 54 6.44 1.98 -16.63
N THR A 55 6.08 2.99 -15.84
CA THR A 55 6.93 4.17 -15.63
C THR A 55 8.18 3.74 -14.87
N ALA A 56 9.31 4.41 -15.09
CA ALA A 56 10.53 4.12 -14.34
C ALA A 56 10.29 4.26 -12.82
N PRO A 57 10.90 3.40 -11.97
CA PRO A 57 10.65 3.41 -10.53
C PRO A 57 10.99 4.77 -9.92
N VAL A 58 10.10 5.25 -9.05
CA VAL A 58 10.28 6.51 -8.32
C VAL A 58 10.71 6.15 -6.91
N ALA A 59 11.99 6.33 -6.60
CA ALA A 59 12.48 6.08 -5.25
C ALA A 59 11.82 7.03 -4.24
N ALA A 60 11.33 6.50 -3.12
CA ALA A 60 11.02 7.32 -1.95
C ALA A 60 12.33 7.80 -1.30
N THR A 61 12.36 9.01 -0.78
CA THR A 61 13.50 9.55 -0.03
C THR A 61 13.26 9.36 1.46
N GLN A 62 14.31 8.98 2.19
CA GLN A 62 14.24 8.72 3.63
C GLN A 62 15.44 9.35 4.35
N SER A 63 15.19 9.87 5.55
CA SER A 63 16.25 10.17 6.50
C SER A 63 15.81 9.85 7.93
N THR A 64 16.76 9.66 8.83
CA THR A 64 16.50 9.40 10.25
C THR A 64 17.32 10.34 11.14
N ALA A 65 16.92 10.45 12.40
CA ALA A 65 17.64 11.13 13.48
C ALA A 65 17.40 10.38 14.80
N SER A 66 18.29 10.47 15.79
CA SER A 66 17.94 9.99 17.14
C SER A 66 16.85 10.88 17.73
N PHE A 67 15.86 10.29 18.41
CA PHE A 67 14.74 11.04 18.96
C PHE A 67 15.19 12.03 20.06
N ALA A 68 16.33 11.76 20.70
CA ALA A 68 17.01 12.67 21.61
C ALA A 68 17.44 14.00 20.95
N GLU A 69 17.76 14.02 19.65
CA GLU A 69 18.18 15.21 18.89
C GLU A 69 17.05 16.24 18.68
N GLY A 70 15.79 15.82 18.84
CA GLY A 70 14.65 16.73 18.75
C GLY A 70 14.69 17.80 19.84
N THR A 71 14.32 19.02 19.49
CA THR A 71 14.29 20.16 20.41
C THR A 71 13.12 20.01 21.39
N ASN A 72 13.37 20.15 22.69
CA ASN A 72 12.30 20.15 23.69
C ASN A 72 11.50 21.45 23.60
N VAL A 73 10.22 21.37 23.26
CA VAL A 73 9.30 22.52 23.16
C VAL A 73 8.13 22.31 24.12
N VAL A 74 7.77 23.34 24.88
CA VAL A 74 6.58 23.30 25.75
C VAL A 74 5.35 23.74 24.96
N VAL A 75 4.39 22.83 24.81
CA VAL A 75 3.14 23.01 24.07
C VAL A 75 1.97 23.02 25.04
N ASN A 76 1.19 24.11 25.04
CA ASN A 76 -0.06 24.20 25.78
C ASN A 76 -1.24 23.94 24.83
N ASP A 77 -1.66 22.67 24.74
CA ASP A 77 -2.65 22.20 23.77
C ASP A 77 -3.58 21.16 24.44
N PRO A 78 -4.91 21.41 24.48
CA PRO A 78 -5.87 20.50 25.11
C PRO A 78 -5.86 19.06 24.56
N ALA A 79 -5.51 18.86 23.29
CA ALA A 79 -5.56 17.54 22.66
C ALA A 79 -4.55 16.54 23.26
N ILE A 80 -3.41 17.03 23.77
CA ILE A 80 -2.36 16.22 24.42
C ILE A 80 -2.28 16.41 25.94
N ALA A 81 -3.06 17.35 26.51
CA ALA A 81 -3.06 17.63 27.94
C ALA A 81 -3.37 16.37 28.77
N THR A 82 -4.35 15.56 28.33
CA THR A 82 -4.83 14.34 29.00
C THR A 82 -3.88 13.14 28.95
N GLN A 83 -2.84 13.16 28.12
CA GLN A 83 -1.93 12.02 27.87
C GLN A 83 -0.90 11.81 29.02
N GLY A 84 -1.30 11.99 30.28
CA GLY A 84 -0.40 11.98 31.45
C GLY A 84 -0.94 12.75 32.65
N GLU A 85 -0.13 12.87 33.70
CA GLU A 85 -0.57 13.43 34.99
C GLU A 85 -0.71 14.97 34.99
N GLY A 86 -1.92 15.45 34.72
CA GLY A 86 -2.40 16.80 35.09
C GLY A 86 -2.72 17.75 33.93
N GLU A 87 -3.59 18.73 34.22
CA GLU A 87 -3.97 19.82 33.29
C GLU A 87 -2.82 20.83 33.14
N ALA A 88 -1.80 20.51 32.34
CA ALA A 88 -0.65 21.37 32.11
C ALA A 88 -0.09 21.27 30.68
N ALA A 89 0.66 22.30 30.28
CA ALA A 89 1.43 22.30 29.05
C ALA A 89 2.49 21.18 29.05
N ARG A 90 2.67 20.50 27.92
CA ARG A 90 3.51 19.31 27.79
C ARG A 90 4.82 19.61 27.05
N THR A 91 5.90 18.98 27.48
CA THR A 91 7.15 18.96 26.71
C THR A 91 7.03 17.94 25.59
N VAL A 92 7.13 18.39 24.34
CA VAL A 92 7.16 17.56 23.13
C VAL A 92 8.52 17.67 22.45
N LYS A 93 8.86 16.69 21.62
CA LYS A 93 10.03 16.77 20.73
C LYS A 93 9.64 17.47 19.43
N GLU A 94 10.36 18.51 19.06
CA GLU A 94 10.21 19.18 17.77
C GLU A 94 11.41 18.89 16.87
N PHE A 95 11.15 18.50 15.63
CA PHE A 95 12.16 18.29 14.59
C PHE A 95 11.98 19.31 13.47
N SER A 96 13.09 19.77 12.92
CA SER A 96 13.13 20.61 11.72
C SER A 96 14.14 20.01 10.73
N ARG A 97 13.78 19.96 9.44
CA ARG A 97 14.60 19.40 8.36
C ARG A 97 14.85 20.48 7.30
N GLU A 98 15.98 20.38 6.59
CA GLU A 98 16.28 21.28 5.46
C GLU A 98 15.47 20.89 4.22
N GLU A 99 15.44 19.59 3.91
CA GLU A 99 14.59 19.00 2.88
C GLU A 99 13.19 18.66 3.44
N PRO A 100 12.12 18.81 2.62
CA PRO A 100 10.76 18.46 3.03
C PRO A 100 10.53 16.95 3.10
N PHE A 101 9.52 16.56 3.86
CA PHE A 101 9.00 15.20 3.96
C PHE A 101 7.47 15.24 4.08
N SER A 102 6.79 14.13 3.81
CA SER A 102 5.31 14.03 3.86
C SER A 102 4.77 12.91 4.74
N MET A 103 5.65 12.05 5.26
CA MET A 103 5.34 10.94 6.16
C MET A 103 6.33 10.86 7.33
N PHE A 104 5.85 10.39 8.47
CA PHE A 104 6.63 10.29 9.70
C PHE A 104 6.32 8.99 10.47
N ALA A 105 7.33 8.42 11.12
CA ALA A 105 7.19 7.35 12.09
C ALA A 105 8.28 7.41 13.17
N LEU A 106 8.10 6.68 14.27
CA LEU A 106 9.17 6.35 15.21
C LEU A 106 9.57 4.88 15.06
N THR A 107 10.84 4.55 15.28
CA THR A 107 11.30 3.15 15.41
C THR A 107 12.21 2.96 16.63
N TRP A 108 12.26 1.73 17.11
CA TRP A 108 13.11 1.31 18.23
C TRP A 108 13.44 -0.19 18.10
N ASN A 109 14.30 -0.69 18.98
CA ASN A 109 14.60 -2.12 19.07
C ASN A 109 13.99 -2.73 20.34
N GLY A 110 13.52 -3.98 20.21
CA GLY A 110 12.81 -4.70 21.26
C GLY A 110 11.33 -4.31 21.41
N GLN A 111 10.63 -5.01 22.29
CA GLN A 111 9.25 -4.69 22.66
C GLN A 111 9.24 -3.52 23.65
N ARG A 112 8.40 -2.51 23.41
CA ARG A 112 8.21 -1.33 24.28
C ARG A 112 6.75 -0.89 24.23
N ASP A 113 6.25 -0.39 25.35
CA ASP A 113 4.91 0.22 25.45
C ASP A 113 5.05 1.73 25.25
N ILE A 114 4.72 2.22 24.06
CA ILE A 114 4.95 3.59 23.60
C ILE A 114 3.68 4.10 22.93
N ALA A 115 3.04 5.11 23.54
CA ALA A 115 1.97 5.86 22.90
C ALA A 115 2.56 7.15 22.32
N ALA A 116 2.50 7.32 21.00
CA ALA A 116 3.12 8.43 20.28
C ALA A 116 2.09 9.20 19.46
N PHE A 117 2.08 10.53 19.59
CA PHE A 117 1.20 11.41 18.84
C PHE A 117 2.01 12.44 18.08
N VAL A 118 1.64 12.71 16.84
CA VAL A 118 2.43 13.52 15.91
C VAL A 118 1.58 14.60 15.27
N ARG A 119 2.16 15.77 15.05
CA ARG A 119 1.59 16.79 14.16
C ARG A 119 2.65 17.47 13.31
N ALA A 120 2.26 17.91 12.12
CA ALA A 120 3.08 18.71 11.22
C ALA A 120 2.75 20.21 11.31
N GLN A 121 3.71 21.04 10.91
CA GLN A 121 3.46 22.45 10.63
C GLN A 121 3.11 22.61 9.14
N ALA A 122 2.02 23.32 8.85
CA ALA A 122 1.64 23.66 7.48
C ALA A 122 2.50 24.81 6.93
N ALA A 123 2.48 25.00 5.61
CA ALA A 123 3.31 25.99 4.90
C ALA A 123 3.00 27.47 5.25
N ASP A 124 1.86 27.75 5.89
CA ASP A 124 1.52 29.08 6.44
C ASP A 124 2.06 29.33 7.86
N GLY A 125 2.67 28.31 8.47
CA GLY A 125 3.18 28.34 9.84
C GLY A 125 2.19 27.88 10.91
N SER A 126 0.96 27.51 10.56
CA SER A 126 0.00 26.89 11.49
C SER A 126 0.41 25.45 11.83
N TRP A 127 -0.03 24.95 13.00
CA TRP A 127 0.16 23.56 13.39
C TRP A 127 -1.13 22.77 13.12
N GLY A 128 -0.99 21.60 12.49
CA GLY A 128 -2.11 20.68 12.26
C GLY A 128 -2.62 20.00 13.54
N PRO A 129 -3.69 19.19 13.44
CA PRO A 129 -4.15 18.35 14.53
C PRO A 129 -3.10 17.28 14.88
N TRP A 130 -3.24 16.70 16.07
CA TRP A 130 -2.46 15.54 16.50
C TRP A 130 -3.08 14.26 15.95
N TYR A 131 -2.28 13.45 15.27
CA TYR A 131 -2.61 12.08 14.86
C TYR A 131 -1.98 11.09 15.85
N ASP A 132 -2.69 10.01 16.14
CA ASP A 132 -2.11 8.86 16.83
C ASP A 132 -1.18 8.12 15.85
N ALA A 133 -0.01 7.71 16.35
CA ALA A 133 0.96 6.92 15.62
C ALA A 133 1.08 5.57 16.37
N GLU A 134 0.06 4.73 16.19
CA GLU A 134 -0.04 3.44 16.89
C GLU A 134 1.21 2.56 16.63
N PRO A 135 1.71 1.82 17.65
CA PRO A 135 2.71 0.78 17.44
C PRO A 135 2.30 -0.26 16.40
N LEU A 136 3.26 -0.75 15.63
CA LEU A 136 3.05 -1.79 14.62
C LEU A 136 2.84 -3.15 15.28
N ASP A 137 1.79 -3.85 14.87
CA ASP A 137 1.46 -5.21 15.32
C ASP A 137 2.38 -6.32 14.72
N GLU A 138 3.63 -5.98 14.37
CA GLU A 138 4.65 -6.89 13.80
C GLU A 138 6.08 -6.40 14.15
N THR A 139 7.05 -7.32 14.29
CA THR A 139 8.47 -6.98 14.55
C THR A 139 9.37 -7.54 13.46
N SER A 140 10.40 -6.80 13.06
CA SER A 140 11.35 -7.24 12.04
C SER A 140 12.11 -8.52 12.45
N PRO A 141 12.63 -9.28 11.48
CA PRO A 141 13.60 -10.35 11.73
C PRO A 141 14.90 -9.86 12.42
N THR A 142 15.15 -8.54 12.47
CA THR A 142 16.30 -7.91 13.16
C THR A 142 15.96 -7.42 14.58
N GLY A 143 14.73 -7.58 15.05
CA GLY A 143 14.27 -7.11 16.38
C GLY A 143 13.91 -5.62 16.43
N THR A 144 13.73 -4.99 15.28
CA THR A 144 13.32 -3.59 15.11
C THR A 144 11.81 -3.52 14.91
N THR A 145 11.15 -2.57 15.56
CA THR A 145 9.73 -2.25 15.34
C THR A 145 9.54 -0.74 15.49
N GLY A 146 8.31 -0.25 15.49
CA GLY A 146 8.01 1.18 15.46
C GLY A 146 6.53 1.49 15.50
N THR A 147 6.18 2.70 15.05
CA THR A 147 4.80 3.13 14.80
C THR A 147 4.40 2.88 13.34
N GLU A 148 3.10 2.86 13.05
CA GLU A 148 2.59 3.01 11.69
C GLU A 148 3.18 4.25 10.99
N LEU A 149 3.32 4.18 9.66
CA LEU A 149 3.80 5.31 8.86
C LEU A 149 2.64 6.23 8.48
N ILE A 150 2.40 7.22 9.33
CA ILE A 150 1.38 8.23 9.09
C ILE A 150 1.82 9.24 8.02
N TYR A 151 0.91 9.55 7.09
CA TYR A 151 1.01 10.74 6.26
C TYR A 151 0.69 11.99 7.09
N VAL A 152 1.53 13.02 6.99
CA VAL A 152 1.44 14.24 7.81
C VAL A 152 1.36 15.53 6.98
N GLU A 153 1.12 15.40 5.67
CA GLU A 153 1.20 16.48 4.67
C GLU A 153 2.64 16.99 4.43
N PRO A 154 2.94 17.60 3.26
CA PRO A 154 4.30 18.07 2.96
C PRO A 154 4.74 19.18 3.93
N THR A 155 5.77 18.89 4.71
CA THR A 155 6.29 19.79 5.75
C THR A 155 7.81 19.69 5.87
N THR A 156 8.41 20.63 6.59
CA THR A 156 9.79 20.54 7.09
C THR A 156 9.85 20.41 8.62
N ARG A 157 8.71 20.48 9.33
CA ARG A 157 8.66 20.54 10.80
C ARG A 157 7.53 19.69 11.39
N VAL A 158 7.87 18.85 12.36
CA VAL A 158 6.92 18.06 13.16
C VAL A 158 7.15 18.23 14.65
N GLN A 159 6.07 18.10 15.42
CA GLN A 159 6.10 17.93 16.88
C GLN A 159 5.57 16.55 17.23
N VAL A 160 6.19 15.94 18.25
CA VAL A 160 5.93 14.56 18.68
C VAL A 160 5.77 14.52 20.22
N SER A 161 4.55 14.21 20.66
CA SER A 161 4.22 13.88 22.05
C SER A 161 4.41 12.37 22.23
N VAL A 162 5.07 11.94 23.32
CA VAL A 162 5.27 10.51 23.60
C VAL A 162 5.09 10.25 25.10
N ALA A 163 4.33 9.22 25.44
CA ALA A 163 4.26 8.66 26.79
C ALA A 163 5.19 7.43 26.91
N GLY A 164 5.74 7.19 28.10
CA GLY A 164 6.67 6.08 28.36
C GLY A 164 8.15 6.37 28.06
N VAL A 165 8.49 7.58 27.57
CA VAL A 165 9.85 8.03 27.24
C VAL A 165 10.27 9.19 28.14
N ASP A 166 11.52 9.21 28.60
CA ASP A 166 12.05 10.38 29.33
C ASP A 166 12.44 11.49 28.35
N MET A 167 11.59 12.52 28.30
CA MET A 167 11.81 13.73 27.52
C MET A 167 12.82 14.69 28.16
N VAL A 168 13.15 14.53 29.45
CA VAL A 168 13.94 15.47 30.25
C VAL A 168 15.29 14.85 30.60
N GLY A 169 16.20 14.83 29.63
CA GLY A 169 17.59 14.41 29.83
C GLY A 169 18.18 15.04 31.09
N ALA A 170 18.77 14.17 31.94
CA ALA A 170 18.94 14.40 33.37
C ALA A 170 19.43 15.83 33.73
N PRO A 171 18.79 16.51 34.71
CA PRO A 171 19.14 17.86 35.07
C PRO A 171 20.59 17.92 35.54
N ALA A 172 21.40 18.76 34.90
CA ALA A 172 22.72 19.10 35.39
C ALA A 172 22.60 19.64 36.82
N GLU A 173 23.41 19.14 37.76
CA GLU A 173 23.27 19.44 39.19
C GLU A 173 23.29 20.96 39.46
N GLU A 174 22.12 21.56 39.66
CA GLU A 174 22.01 22.93 40.15
C GLU A 174 22.60 22.98 41.56
N THR A 175 23.85 23.43 41.63
CA THR A 175 24.58 23.61 42.89
C THR A 175 23.81 24.61 43.76
N PRO A 176 23.19 24.21 44.89
CA PRO A 176 22.18 25.04 45.53
C PRO A 176 22.76 26.35 46.07
N ALA A 177 22.31 27.47 45.50
CA ALA A 177 22.55 28.79 46.08
C ALA A 177 21.79 28.89 47.42
N PRO A 178 22.39 29.49 48.47
CA PRO A 178 21.81 29.48 49.81
C PRO A 178 20.52 30.31 49.89
N ALA A 179 19.47 29.72 50.47
CA ALA A 179 18.15 30.31 50.55
C ALA A 179 18.09 31.62 51.40
N PRO A 180 17.38 32.67 50.93
CA PRO A 180 16.95 33.78 51.77
C PRO A 180 15.90 33.32 52.81
N VAL A 181 15.87 33.99 53.97
CA VAL A 181 15.00 33.60 55.09
C VAL A 181 13.58 34.15 54.92
N GLU A 182 12.58 33.34 55.28
CA GLU A 182 11.15 33.62 55.25
C GLU A 182 10.72 34.82 56.13
N ALA A 183 9.84 35.68 55.62
CA ALA A 183 9.06 36.64 56.40
C ALA A 183 7.77 37.09 55.68
N ALA A 184 6.63 36.96 56.34
CA ALA A 184 5.30 37.42 55.90
C ALA A 184 4.38 37.61 57.13
N PRO A 185 3.15 38.17 57.03
CA PRO A 185 2.55 38.92 55.92
C PRO A 185 2.07 40.34 56.34
N ALA A 186 1.59 41.16 55.40
CA ALA A 186 0.71 42.31 55.68
C ALA A 186 -0.17 42.69 54.47
N GLU A 187 -1.38 43.18 54.74
CA GLU A 187 -2.47 43.45 53.79
C GLU A 187 -2.75 44.95 53.64
N VAL A 188 -2.73 45.50 52.40
CA VAL A 188 -3.63 46.60 51.97
C VAL A 188 -3.74 46.68 50.44
N ALA A 189 -4.88 47.19 49.96
CA ALA A 189 -5.14 47.70 48.59
C ALA A 189 -5.63 49.18 48.70
N PRO A 190 -6.08 49.92 47.66
CA PRO A 190 -6.23 49.60 46.22
C PRO A 190 -5.75 50.74 45.25
N VAL A 191 -6.15 50.65 43.96
CA VAL A 191 -6.19 51.70 42.88
C VAL A 191 -4.86 52.34 42.41
N GLU A 192 -4.68 52.85 41.18
CA GLU A 192 -5.55 53.02 39.98
C GLU A 192 -4.86 52.47 38.69
N THR A 193 -5.64 52.24 37.61
CA THR A 193 -5.14 51.91 36.27
C THR A 193 -5.65 52.90 35.21
N PRO A 194 -4.80 53.58 34.43
CA PRO A 194 -5.22 54.31 33.22
C PRO A 194 -5.30 53.36 32.00
N ALA A 195 -6.37 53.47 31.22
CA ALA A 195 -6.62 52.59 30.06
C ALA A 195 -6.32 53.24 28.70
N THR A 196 -5.88 52.42 27.74
CA THR A 196 -6.05 52.53 26.27
C THR A 196 -5.69 51.11 25.75
N GLY A 197 -6.55 50.38 25.02
CA GLY A 197 -6.87 50.54 23.59
C GLY A 197 -5.78 49.87 22.72
N THR A 198 -6.07 49.04 21.70
CA THR A 198 -7.32 48.80 20.97
C THR A 198 -7.24 47.46 20.19
N SER A 199 -8.39 46.98 19.68
CA SER A 199 -8.60 45.95 18.64
C SER A 199 -8.54 44.47 19.04
N GLU A 200 -9.71 43.82 18.93
CA GLU A 200 -9.85 42.39 18.67
C GLU A 200 -9.28 42.02 17.29
N SER A 201 -8.80 40.79 17.16
CA SER A 201 -8.62 40.10 15.87
C SER A 201 -8.87 38.61 16.08
N THR A 202 -10.14 38.24 16.18
CA THR A 202 -10.58 36.89 16.55
C THR A 202 -10.28 35.87 15.45
N ALA A 203 -9.13 35.19 15.57
CA ALA A 203 -8.93 33.89 14.95
C ALA A 203 -9.71 32.82 15.75
N PRO A 204 -10.23 31.74 15.12
CA PRO A 204 -10.87 30.66 15.84
C PRO A 204 -9.84 29.84 16.63
N GLU A 205 -10.14 29.52 17.89
CA GLU A 205 -9.36 28.52 18.63
C GLU A 205 -9.64 27.10 18.09
N PRO A 206 -8.64 26.21 18.04
CA PRO A 206 -8.84 24.83 17.62
C PRO A 206 -9.60 24.06 18.71
N THR A 207 -10.92 23.89 18.53
CA THR A 207 -11.77 23.09 19.42
C THR A 207 -11.57 21.58 19.17
N GLY A 208 -10.36 21.09 19.43
CA GLY A 208 -10.09 19.65 19.49
C GLY A 208 -10.75 19.03 20.72
N ALA A 209 -11.44 17.89 20.53
CA ALA A 209 -11.75 17.02 21.65
C ALA A 209 -10.44 16.44 22.23
N PRO A 210 -10.35 16.15 23.54
CA PRO A 210 -9.20 15.44 24.08
C PRO A 210 -9.07 14.09 23.41
N LEU A 211 -7.86 13.73 22.97
CA LEU A 211 -7.63 12.42 22.35
C LEU A 211 -7.87 11.30 23.38
N PRO A 212 -8.47 10.17 22.97
CA PRO A 212 -8.75 9.07 23.87
C PRO A 212 -7.43 8.44 24.36
N THR A 213 -7.35 8.17 25.66
CA THR A 213 -6.27 7.38 26.23
C THR A 213 -6.62 5.91 26.08
N ASN A 214 -6.34 5.35 24.91
CA ASN A 214 -6.70 3.97 24.50
C ASN A 214 -6.14 2.89 25.47
N TYR A 215 -5.05 3.23 26.14
CA TYR A 215 -4.35 2.40 27.13
C TYR A 215 -5.05 2.44 28.49
N GLY A 216 -5.84 1.42 28.79
CA GLY A 216 -6.49 1.26 30.10
C GLY A 216 -5.48 1.05 31.23
N ASP A 217 -5.52 1.92 32.24
CA ASP A 217 -4.65 1.93 33.42
C ASP A 217 -3.19 1.57 33.12
N ILE A 218 -2.43 2.49 32.52
CA ILE A 218 -0.97 2.38 32.35
C ILE A 218 -0.35 2.11 33.73
N LYS A 219 -0.04 0.84 33.99
CA LYS A 219 0.66 0.42 35.21
C LYS A 219 2.04 1.06 35.15
N PRO A 220 2.59 1.58 36.27
CA PRO A 220 3.93 2.14 36.28
C PRO A 220 4.95 1.07 35.90
N VAL A 221 5.34 1.06 34.62
CA VAL A 221 6.38 0.21 34.08
C VAL A 221 7.72 0.62 34.70
N ALA A 222 8.53 -0.38 35.06
CA ALA A 222 9.74 -0.16 35.85
C ALA A 222 10.90 0.45 35.06
N GLU A 223 10.77 0.55 33.73
CA GLU A 223 11.73 1.15 32.81
C GLU A 223 10.99 2.17 31.95
N VAL A 224 11.31 3.45 32.16
CA VAL A 224 10.99 4.53 31.22
C VAL A 224 12.07 4.49 30.13
N ALA A 225 11.66 4.56 28.86
CA ALA A 225 12.60 4.47 27.75
C ALA A 225 13.46 5.74 27.62
N ASP A 226 14.77 5.57 27.45
CA ASP A 226 15.67 6.66 27.07
C ASP A 226 15.30 7.19 25.68
N ALA A 227 15.20 8.52 25.51
CA ALA A 227 14.94 9.13 24.21
C ALA A 227 16.04 8.88 23.16
N ALA A 228 17.20 8.33 23.56
CA ALA A 228 18.27 7.91 22.67
C ALA A 228 18.01 6.54 21.99
N ASP A 229 17.13 5.70 22.54
CA ASP A 229 16.79 4.38 22.00
C ASP A 229 15.78 4.43 20.84
N LEU A 230 15.09 5.57 20.71
CA LEU A 230 14.11 5.82 19.66
C LEU A 230 14.78 6.57 18.50
N GLN A 231 14.37 6.24 17.28
CA GLN A 231 14.75 6.93 16.05
C GLN A 231 13.52 7.62 15.45
N ALA A 232 13.65 8.89 15.10
CA ALA A 232 12.67 9.60 14.27
C ALA A 232 12.93 9.28 12.80
N VAL A 233 11.87 8.92 12.06
CA VAL A 233 11.93 8.53 10.64
C VAL A 233 11.14 9.53 9.81
N PHE A 234 11.80 10.14 8.83
CA PHE A 234 11.23 11.14 7.91
C PHE A 234 11.27 10.58 6.49
N ILE A 235 10.11 10.49 5.82
CA ILE A 235 9.99 9.94 4.46
C ILE A 235 9.24 10.92 3.55
N ASP A 236 9.71 11.07 2.32
CA ASP A 236 8.88 11.57 1.22
C ASP A 236 8.68 10.51 0.15
N GLY A 237 7.43 10.38 -0.31
CA GLY A 237 7.06 9.44 -1.37
C GLY A 237 7.44 9.87 -2.78
N ASN A 238 8.08 11.04 -2.93
CA ASN A 238 8.31 11.75 -4.17
C ASN A 238 7.04 11.75 -5.04
N ALA A 239 5.97 12.39 -4.54
CA ALA A 239 4.73 12.56 -5.29
C ALA A 239 4.99 13.27 -6.65
N GLN A 240 4.26 12.88 -7.70
CA GLN A 240 4.54 13.32 -9.08
C GLN A 240 3.32 13.95 -9.74
N ASP A 241 3.53 15.07 -10.42
CA ASP A 241 2.53 15.71 -11.29
C ASP A 241 2.40 14.92 -12.61
N GLY A 242 1.60 13.85 -12.60
CA GLY A 242 1.34 13.02 -13.79
C GLY A 242 -0.07 12.40 -13.87
N GLY A 243 -0.88 12.52 -12.82
CA GLY A 243 -2.07 11.70 -12.65
C GLY A 243 -1.72 10.26 -12.23
N ILE A 244 -2.73 9.40 -12.13
CA ILE A 244 -2.55 7.99 -11.80
C ILE A 244 -2.70 7.17 -13.08
N ALA A 245 -1.69 6.35 -13.39
CA ALA A 245 -1.83 5.29 -14.37
C ALA A 245 -2.58 4.10 -13.72
N LEU A 246 -3.91 4.07 -13.85
CA LEU A 246 -4.69 2.85 -13.62
C LEU A 246 -4.14 1.78 -14.57
N ALA A 247 -3.74 0.63 -14.04
CA ALA A 247 -2.84 -0.30 -14.71
C ALA A 247 -3.21 -1.76 -14.45
N ALA A 248 -4.48 -2.09 -14.71
CA ALA A 248 -4.96 -3.46 -14.87
C ALA A 248 -6.19 -3.49 -15.79
N GLU A 249 -5.98 -3.70 -17.09
CA GLU A 249 -6.99 -4.47 -17.85
C GLU A 249 -7.05 -5.86 -17.19
N SER A 250 -8.23 -6.36 -16.87
CA SER A 250 -8.37 -7.39 -15.83
C SER A 250 -7.72 -8.73 -16.20
N GLU A 251 -6.48 -8.97 -15.72
CA GLU A 251 -5.77 -10.26 -15.87
C GLU A 251 -6.39 -11.40 -15.04
N SER A 252 -7.49 -11.13 -14.34
CA SER A 252 -8.34 -12.13 -13.68
C SER A 252 -9.78 -11.67 -13.77
N TYR A 253 -10.69 -12.59 -14.10
CA TYR A 253 -12.09 -12.28 -14.36
C TYR A 253 -12.75 -11.54 -13.18
N GLY A 254 -13.52 -10.50 -13.48
CA GLY A 254 -14.25 -9.72 -12.48
C GLY A 254 -13.42 -8.83 -11.56
N MET A 255 -12.09 -8.75 -11.75
CA MET A 255 -11.24 -7.91 -10.91
C MET A 255 -11.55 -6.42 -11.13
N PRO A 256 -11.71 -5.62 -10.07
CA PRO A 256 -11.82 -4.16 -10.19
C PRO A 256 -10.61 -3.52 -10.89
N GLU A 257 -10.74 -2.26 -11.33
CA GLU A 257 -9.59 -1.49 -11.82
C GLU A 257 -8.58 -1.25 -10.68
N VAL A 258 -7.31 -1.54 -10.93
CA VAL A 258 -6.22 -1.44 -9.95
C VAL A 258 -5.02 -0.71 -10.56
N VAL A 259 -4.31 0.05 -9.74
CA VAL A 259 -2.95 0.55 -10.01
C VAL A 259 -1.97 -0.56 -9.64
N SER A 260 -1.41 -1.26 -10.64
CA SER A 260 -0.33 -2.24 -10.40
C SER A 260 0.90 -1.60 -9.76
N ARG A 261 1.81 -2.43 -9.23
CA ARG A 261 3.09 -1.95 -8.67
C ARG A 261 3.89 -1.10 -9.67
N ALA A 262 3.89 -1.49 -10.95
CA ALA A 262 4.45 -0.67 -12.03
C ALA A 262 3.68 0.65 -12.26
N GLY A 263 2.35 0.63 -12.12
CA GLY A 263 1.48 1.82 -12.22
C GLY A 263 1.74 2.88 -11.15
N TRP A 264 2.00 2.48 -9.90
CA TRP A 264 2.45 3.40 -8.83
C TRP A 264 3.98 3.58 -8.76
N SER A 265 4.72 3.05 -9.75
CA SER A 265 6.17 3.21 -9.92
C SER A 265 6.99 2.65 -8.74
N ALA A 266 6.62 1.46 -8.27
CA ALA A 266 7.33 0.70 -7.24
C ALA A 266 8.80 0.43 -7.63
N ASP A 267 9.71 0.61 -6.67
CA ASP A 267 11.09 0.14 -6.82
C ASP A 267 11.21 -1.32 -6.38
N GLU A 268 11.09 -2.27 -7.31
CA GLU A 268 11.22 -3.70 -7.00
C GLU A 268 12.64 -4.10 -6.51
N SER A 269 13.63 -3.21 -6.57
CA SER A 269 14.99 -3.50 -6.09
C SER A 269 15.18 -3.38 -4.58
N ILE A 270 14.25 -2.73 -3.86
CA ILE A 270 14.27 -2.65 -2.39
C ILE A 270 13.59 -3.86 -1.71
N ARG A 271 13.09 -4.82 -2.49
CA ARG A 271 12.40 -6.04 -2.06
C ARG A 271 13.43 -7.13 -1.74
N CYS A 272 13.45 -7.68 -0.52
CA CYS A 272 14.53 -8.61 -0.09
C CYS A 272 14.22 -10.12 -0.12
N GLN A 273 12.99 -10.53 -0.45
CA GLN A 273 12.64 -11.95 -0.65
C GLN A 273 11.43 -12.07 -1.60
N ASP A 274 11.17 -13.27 -2.13
CA ASP A 274 9.93 -13.54 -2.88
C ASP A 274 8.73 -13.79 -1.97
N ALA A 275 7.52 -13.65 -2.53
CA ALA A 275 6.28 -13.74 -1.79
C ALA A 275 6.02 -15.15 -1.23
N THR A 276 5.69 -15.23 0.06
CA THR A 276 5.01 -16.42 0.62
C THR A 276 3.61 -16.51 0.01
N VAL A 277 3.23 -17.70 -0.42
CA VAL A 277 1.87 -18.01 -0.88
C VAL A 277 1.34 -19.15 -0.03
N ASP A 278 0.24 -18.90 0.67
CA ASP A 278 -0.46 -19.85 1.52
C ASP A 278 -1.32 -20.83 0.69
N ASP A 279 -1.84 -21.88 1.31
CA ASP A 279 -2.69 -22.86 0.63
C ASP A 279 -4.03 -22.25 0.15
N GLN A 280 -4.56 -21.24 0.86
CA GLN A 280 -5.78 -20.51 0.49
C GLN A 280 -5.87 -19.12 1.15
N VAL A 281 -6.85 -18.31 0.74
CA VAL A 281 -7.36 -17.19 1.57
C VAL A 281 -8.69 -17.65 2.17
N SER A 282 -8.88 -17.46 3.48
CA SER A 282 -10.13 -17.78 4.19
C SER A 282 -10.90 -16.55 4.66
N ALA A 283 -10.24 -15.40 4.84
CA ALA A 283 -10.87 -14.15 5.22
C ALA A 283 -10.07 -12.91 4.77
N LEU A 284 -10.68 -11.73 4.87
CA LEU A 284 -10.03 -10.43 4.68
C LEU A 284 -9.95 -9.63 5.97
N THR A 285 -8.85 -8.91 6.17
CA THR A 285 -8.69 -7.92 7.26
C THR A 285 -8.74 -6.50 6.69
N ILE A 286 -9.61 -5.66 7.25
CA ILE A 286 -9.75 -4.24 6.87
C ILE A 286 -8.95 -3.36 7.83
N HIS A 287 -8.15 -2.46 7.24
CA HIS A 287 -7.20 -1.57 7.91
C HIS A 287 -7.40 -0.10 7.52
N HIS A 288 -6.72 0.79 8.22
CA HIS A 288 -6.43 2.16 7.77
C HIS A 288 -4.91 2.46 7.88
N THR A 289 -4.47 3.68 7.53
CA THR A 289 -3.06 4.10 7.66
C THR A 289 -2.84 5.27 8.62
N ALA A 290 -3.80 5.52 9.53
CA ALA A 290 -3.80 6.47 10.67
C ALA A 290 -3.43 7.96 10.43
N GLY A 291 -2.93 8.36 9.26
CA GLY A 291 -2.46 9.72 8.97
C GLY A 291 -3.50 10.68 8.37
N SER A 292 -3.07 11.91 8.06
CA SER A 292 -3.92 12.98 7.52
C SER A 292 -4.66 12.59 6.25
N ASN A 293 -5.97 12.88 6.21
CA ASN A 293 -6.81 12.68 5.04
C ASN A 293 -6.63 13.77 3.96
N ASN A 294 -5.75 14.77 4.14
CA ASN A 294 -5.64 15.93 3.24
C ASN A 294 -4.85 15.70 1.94
N TYR A 295 -4.25 14.52 1.72
CA TYR A 295 -3.53 14.23 0.47
C TYR A 295 -4.41 14.42 -0.77
N THR A 296 -3.81 14.87 -1.88
CA THR A 296 -4.45 14.89 -3.20
C THR A 296 -4.33 13.51 -3.87
N GLN A 297 -5.17 13.22 -4.88
CA GLN A 297 -5.11 11.96 -5.61
C GLN A 297 -3.72 11.73 -6.27
N ALA A 298 -3.04 12.79 -6.73
CA ALA A 298 -1.68 12.71 -7.25
C ALA A 298 -0.60 12.38 -6.18
N GLN A 299 -0.90 12.61 -4.90
CA GLN A 299 0.00 12.28 -3.78
C GLN A 299 -0.21 10.86 -3.25
N ALA A 300 -1.38 10.24 -3.42
CA ALA A 300 -1.67 8.90 -2.93
C ALA A 300 -0.66 7.82 -3.42
N PRO A 301 -0.19 7.79 -4.69
CA PRO A 301 0.90 6.89 -5.10
C PRO A 301 2.22 7.13 -4.34
N GLY A 302 2.49 8.38 -3.93
CA GLY A 302 3.62 8.72 -3.07
C GLY A 302 3.45 8.15 -1.66
N VAL A 303 2.25 8.19 -1.09
CA VAL A 303 1.97 7.56 0.21
C VAL A 303 2.23 6.05 0.16
N VAL A 304 1.74 5.36 -0.88
CA VAL A 304 2.01 3.93 -1.10
C VAL A 304 3.51 3.64 -1.19
N ARG A 305 4.27 4.44 -1.95
CA ARG A 305 5.74 4.32 -2.04
C ARG A 305 6.45 4.55 -0.70
N GLY A 306 5.98 5.50 0.11
CA GLY A 306 6.54 5.77 1.43
C GLY A 306 6.32 4.60 2.40
N ILE A 307 5.10 4.05 2.43
CA ILE A 307 4.76 2.86 3.23
C ILE A 307 5.61 1.65 2.79
N TYR A 308 5.75 1.43 1.48
CA TYR A 308 6.61 0.38 0.93
C TYR A 308 8.09 0.54 1.34
N GLN A 309 8.64 1.76 1.21
CA GLN A 309 10.00 2.09 1.67
C GLN A 309 10.17 1.83 3.18
N TYR A 310 9.21 2.24 4.00
CA TYR A 310 9.25 2.01 5.44
C TYR A 310 9.23 0.51 5.79
N HIS A 311 8.25 -0.24 5.26
CA HIS A 311 8.06 -1.64 5.56
C HIS A 311 9.21 -2.52 5.02
N ALA A 312 9.65 -2.29 3.78
CA ALA A 312 10.72 -3.09 3.17
C ALA A 312 12.11 -2.78 3.74
N GLN A 313 12.48 -1.50 3.92
CA GLN A 313 13.85 -1.08 4.24
C GLN A 313 14.08 -0.63 5.68
N THR A 314 13.04 -0.19 6.40
CA THR A 314 13.16 0.26 7.80
C THR A 314 12.74 -0.82 8.78
N LEU A 315 11.64 -1.50 8.49
CA LEU A 315 11.13 -2.63 9.26
C LEU A 315 11.59 -3.99 8.74
N GLY A 316 12.28 -4.06 7.59
CA GLY A 316 12.83 -5.31 7.07
C GLY A 316 11.79 -6.39 6.76
N TRP A 317 10.52 -6.04 6.53
CA TRP A 317 9.45 -6.98 6.14
C TRP A 317 9.56 -7.46 4.69
N CYS A 318 10.63 -7.04 4.01
CA CYS A 318 10.97 -7.23 2.60
C CYS A 318 9.96 -6.73 1.56
N ASP A 319 8.78 -6.26 1.97
CA ASP A 319 7.76 -5.67 1.10
C ASP A 319 6.74 -4.89 1.95
N ILE A 320 5.79 -4.22 1.30
CA ILE A 320 4.61 -3.63 1.97
C ILE A 320 3.74 -4.75 2.56
N GLY A 321 3.32 -4.58 3.82
CA GLY A 321 2.57 -5.60 4.58
C GLY A 321 1.13 -5.86 4.13
N TYR A 322 0.44 -4.85 3.59
CA TYR A 322 -0.93 -4.98 3.07
C TYR A 322 -0.93 -5.54 1.64
N ASN A 323 -1.89 -6.41 1.32
CA ASN A 323 -2.04 -6.96 -0.03
C ASN A 323 -2.59 -5.93 -1.01
N ALA A 324 -3.45 -5.02 -0.55
CA ALA A 324 -3.94 -3.88 -1.32
C ALA A 324 -4.13 -2.64 -0.44
N LEU A 325 -4.08 -1.47 -1.07
CA LEU A 325 -4.42 -0.20 -0.43
C LEU A 325 -5.50 0.53 -1.25
N VAL A 326 -6.36 1.28 -0.59
CA VAL A 326 -7.46 2.03 -1.23
C VAL A 326 -7.45 3.47 -0.74
N ASP A 327 -7.45 4.44 -1.65
CA ASP A 327 -7.48 5.86 -1.28
C ASP A 327 -8.90 6.41 -1.04
N LYS A 328 -8.96 7.65 -0.55
CA LYS A 328 -10.20 8.41 -0.31
C LYS A 328 -10.99 8.80 -1.58
N TYR A 329 -10.47 8.44 -2.75
CA TYR A 329 -11.08 8.67 -4.07
C TYR A 329 -11.57 7.36 -4.72
N GLY A 330 -11.41 6.21 -4.04
CA GLY A 330 -11.75 4.89 -4.54
C GLY A 330 -10.66 4.24 -5.41
N THR A 331 -9.46 4.84 -5.50
CA THR A 331 -8.34 4.24 -6.25
C THR A 331 -7.78 3.04 -5.48
N ILE A 332 -7.77 1.86 -6.10
CA ILE A 332 -7.16 0.65 -5.56
C ILE A 332 -5.71 0.53 -6.05
N TYR A 333 -4.79 0.15 -5.15
CA TYR A 333 -3.37 -0.10 -5.43
C TYR A 333 -3.00 -1.55 -5.10
N GLU A 334 -2.25 -2.19 -5.99
CA GLU A 334 -1.58 -3.47 -5.73
C GLU A 334 -0.52 -3.26 -4.65
N GLY A 335 -0.71 -3.86 -3.47
CA GLY A 335 0.22 -3.79 -2.35
C GLY A 335 1.33 -4.82 -2.49
N ARG A 336 1.32 -5.84 -1.62
CA ARG A 336 2.38 -6.86 -1.54
C ARG A 336 2.55 -7.63 -2.87
N TYR A 337 3.80 -7.78 -3.30
CA TYR A 337 4.18 -8.49 -4.53
C TYR A 337 3.72 -9.95 -4.53
N GLY A 338 3.48 -10.51 -5.72
CA GLY A 338 3.11 -11.91 -5.94
C GLY A 338 1.86 -12.08 -6.82
N GLY A 339 1.06 -11.03 -6.94
CA GLY A 339 -0.16 -10.96 -7.76
C GLY A 339 -1.43 -11.15 -6.93
N LEU A 340 -2.39 -10.25 -7.11
CA LEU A 340 -3.60 -10.15 -6.28
C LEU A 340 -4.52 -11.38 -6.35
N ASN A 341 -4.41 -12.19 -7.41
CA ASN A 341 -5.20 -13.40 -7.61
C ASN A 341 -4.69 -14.64 -6.83
N LYS A 342 -3.60 -14.51 -6.05
CA LYS A 342 -3.03 -15.60 -5.24
C LYS A 342 -3.30 -15.41 -3.75
N ALA A 343 -3.03 -16.44 -2.96
CA ALA A 343 -3.03 -16.38 -1.50
C ALA A 343 -1.68 -15.83 -0.97
N VAL A 344 -1.27 -14.64 -1.41
CA VAL A 344 -0.04 -14.00 -0.91
C VAL A 344 -0.23 -13.66 0.56
N GLN A 345 0.60 -14.23 1.44
CA GLN A 345 0.53 -13.99 2.88
C GLN A 345 0.78 -12.50 3.19
N GLY A 346 -0.01 -11.92 4.09
CA GLY A 346 0.18 -10.56 4.59
C GLY A 346 1.35 -10.40 5.56
N ALA A 347 1.59 -9.15 5.97
CA ALA A 347 2.33 -8.77 7.19
C ALA A 347 1.65 -7.51 7.74
N HIS A 348 0.41 -7.67 8.17
CA HIS A 348 -0.51 -6.58 8.50
C HIS A 348 -1.28 -6.80 9.81
N ALA A 349 -1.35 -8.03 10.31
CA ALA A 349 -2.04 -8.37 11.54
C ALA A 349 -1.29 -9.52 12.23
N GLY A 350 -0.21 -9.19 12.96
CA GLY A 350 0.68 -10.20 13.54
C GLY A 350 -0.04 -11.09 14.54
N GLY A 351 -0.23 -12.36 14.19
CA GLY A 351 -1.14 -13.26 14.90
C GLY A 351 -2.19 -13.88 13.98
N PHE A 352 -2.51 -13.23 12.85
CA PHE A 352 -3.52 -13.64 11.88
C PHE A 352 -3.08 -13.32 10.43
N ASN A 353 -1.79 -13.33 10.12
CA ASN A 353 -1.27 -13.08 8.77
C ASN A 353 -1.46 -14.28 7.81
N GLN A 354 -1.33 -15.51 8.30
CA GLN A 354 -1.55 -16.74 7.51
C GLN A 354 -3.02 -16.91 7.08
N ASN A 355 -3.24 -17.21 5.80
CA ASN A 355 -4.52 -17.44 5.13
C ASN A 355 -5.49 -16.24 5.16
N THR A 356 -5.03 -15.03 5.48
CA THR A 356 -5.84 -13.80 5.40
C THR A 356 -5.33 -12.86 4.30
N TRP A 357 -6.05 -11.77 4.03
CA TRP A 357 -5.71 -10.82 2.98
C TRP A 357 -6.05 -9.39 3.41
N GLY A 358 -5.05 -8.52 3.50
CA GLY A 358 -5.18 -7.19 4.08
C GLY A 358 -5.48 -6.10 3.05
N ILE A 359 -6.57 -5.35 3.27
CA ILE A 359 -6.92 -4.14 2.52
C ILE A 359 -6.83 -2.94 3.46
N SER A 360 -5.96 -1.96 3.16
CA SER A 360 -5.81 -0.75 3.99
C SER A 360 -6.34 0.52 3.33
N MET A 361 -7.25 1.21 4.02
CA MET A 361 -7.77 2.51 3.60
C MET A 361 -6.75 3.61 3.93
N ILE A 362 -6.18 4.26 2.90
CA ILE A 362 -5.18 5.32 3.10
C ILE A 362 -5.84 6.52 3.78
N GLY A 363 -5.38 6.84 4.99
CA GLY A 363 -5.94 7.90 5.84
C GLY A 363 -6.28 7.45 7.26
N ASN A 364 -6.87 8.37 8.03
CA ASN A 364 -7.37 8.18 9.39
C ASN A 364 -8.91 8.19 9.37
N TYR A 365 -9.51 7.10 9.85
CA TYR A 365 -10.97 6.93 9.92
C TYR A 365 -11.45 6.69 11.35
N GLU A 366 -10.78 7.30 12.34
CA GLU A 366 -11.19 7.25 13.75
C GLU A 366 -12.46 8.07 13.98
N SER A 367 -12.44 9.35 13.62
CA SER A 367 -13.59 10.27 13.77
C SER A 367 -14.21 10.71 12.43
N VAL A 368 -13.59 10.34 11.30
CA VAL A 368 -14.04 10.67 9.95
C VAL A 368 -14.53 9.39 9.27
N THR A 369 -15.78 9.34 8.83
CA THR A 369 -16.30 8.22 8.04
C THR A 369 -15.57 8.14 6.69
N PRO A 370 -15.16 6.95 6.21
CA PRO A 370 -14.62 6.79 4.87
C PRO A 370 -15.61 7.30 3.79
N PRO A 371 -15.13 7.95 2.71
CA PRO A 371 -15.97 8.30 1.57
C PRO A 371 -16.64 7.08 0.95
N GLN A 372 -17.81 7.26 0.32
CA GLN A 372 -18.55 6.17 -0.29
C GLN A 372 -17.74 5.51 -1.40
N GLU A 373 -16.93 6.30 -2.13
CA GLU A 373 -15.99 5.85 -3.15
C GLU A 373 -14.96 4.84 -2.61
N THR A 374 -14.49 5.05 -1.37
CA THR A 374 -13.59 4.12 -0.66
C THR A 374 -14.33 2.87 -0.20
N LEU A 375 -15.54 3.01 0.36
CA LEU A 375 -16.36 1.86 0.80
C LEU A 375 -16.75 0.97 -0.39
N ASP A 376 -17.11 1.57 -1.52
CA ASP A 376 -17.38 0.93 -2.80
C ASP A 376 -16.16 0.14 -3.29
N ALA A 377 -14.98 0.77 -3.29
CA ALA A 377 -13.74 0.17 -3.78
C ALA A 377 -13.24 -0.98 -2.88
N VAL A 378 -13.22 -0.78 -1.55
CA VAL A 378 -12.87 -1.82 -0.56
C VAL A 378 -13.86 -2.98 -0.65
N GLY A 379 -15.17 -2.70 -0.69
CA GLY A 379 -16.22 -3.71 -0.80
C GLY A 379 -16.11 -4.53 -2.09
N ARG A 380 -15.97 -3.88 -3.25
CA ARG A 380 -15.82 -4.58 -4.55
C ARG A 380 -14.56 -5.44 -4.59
N LEU A 381 -13.43 -4.94 -4.08
CA LEU A 381 -12.18 -5.70 -4.02
C LEU A 381 -12.31 -6.92 -3.09
N ALA A 382 -12.93 -6.75 -1.92
CA ALA A 382 -13.16 -7.84 -0.97
C ALA A 382 -14.13 -8.89 -1.53
N GLY A 383 -15.21 -8.46 -2.20
CA GLY A 383 -16.18 -9.35 -2.84
C GLY A 383 -15.58 -10.16 -3.99
N TRP A 384 -14.79 -9.51 -4.85
CA TRP A 384 -14.00 -10.21 -5.87
C TRP A 384 -13.02 -11.21 -5.28
N ARG A 385 -12.25 -10.81 -4.25
CA ARG A 385 -11.26 -11.69 -3.62
C ARG A 385 -11.91 -12.89 -2.93
N ALA A 386 -13.07 -12.70 -2.31
CA ALA A 386 -13.89 -13.74 -1.71
C ALA A 386 -14.49 -14.70 -2.76
N ALA A 387 -14.95 -14.18 -3.91
CA ALA A 387 -15.46 -15.00 -5.02
C ALA A 387 -14.36 -15.89 -5.60
N LEU A 388 -13.14 -15.34 -5.76
CA LEU A 388 -11.96 -16.09 -6.19
C LEU A 388 -11.46 -17.11 -5.14
N ALA A 389 -11.79 -16.92 -3.86
CA ALA A 389 -11.43 -17.84 -2.78
C ALA A 389 -12.52 -18.88 -2.44
N GLY A 390 -13.78 -18.61 -2.82
CA GLY A 390 -14.91 -19.51 -2.58
C GLY A 390 -15.60 -19.38 -1.21
N PHE A 391 -15.43 -18.26 -0.48
CA PHE A 391 -16.11 -18.02 0.81
C PHE A 391 -17.12 -16.87 0.74
N ASP A 392 -18.18 -16.94 1.55
CA ASP A 392 -19.24 -15.92 1.62
C ASP A 392 -18.72 -14.65 2.35
N PRO A 393 -18.76 -13.44 1.74
CA PRO A 393 -18.37 -12.17 2.39
C PRO A 393 -19.14 -11.82 3.67
N THR A 394 -20.32 -12.40 3.86
CA THR A 394 -21.22 -12.22 5.01
C THR A 394 -21.24 -13.42 5.96
N GLY A 395 -20.42 -14.44 5.70
CA GLY A 395 -20.24 -15.60 6.58
C GLY A 395 -19.25 -15.36 7.73
N GLU A 396 -19.09 -16.38 8.56
CA GLU A 396 -18.09 -16.48 9.62
C GLU A 396 -17.37 -17.84 9.53
N ASP A 397 -16.08 -17.90 9.89
CA ASP A 397 -15.29 -19.14 9.97
C ASP A 397 -14.32 -19.11 11.17
N ILE A 398 -13.63 -20.23 11.43
CA ILE A 398 -12.66 -20.38 12.53
C ILE A 398 -11.23 -20.12 12.03
N HIS A 399 -10.61 -19.08 12.58
CA HIS A 399 -9.21 -18.75 12.35
C HIS A 399 -8.37 -19.09 13.58
N TYR A 400 -7.06 -19.31 13.38
CA TYR A 400 -6.14 -19.77 14.41
C TYR A 400 -5.06 -18.72 14.66
N SER A 401 -4.86 -18.32 15.92
CA SER A 401 -3.82 -17.35 16.28
C SER A 401 -2.39 -17.92 16.10
N GLU A 402 -1.54 -17.18 15.39
CA GLU A 402 -0.09 -17.37 15.27
C GLU A 402 0.67 -16.98 16.55
N GLY A 403 -0.01 -16.40 17.55
CA GLY A 403 0.49 -16.26 18.93
C GLY A 403 1.61 -15.24 19.15
N THR A 404 1.44 -14.03 18.65
CA THR A 404 2.36 -12.89 18.90
C THR A 404 2.06 -12.19 20.24
N SER A 405 2.85 -11.17 20.59
CA SER A 405 2.52 -10.19 21.64
C SER A 405 1.52 -9.11 21.20
N PHE A 406 1.21 -9.06 19.90
CA PHE A 406 0.39 -8.04 19.24
C PHE A 406 -1.10 -8.43 19.13
N THR A 407 -1.41 -9.71 19.32
CA THR A 407 -2.79 -10.19 19.42
C THR A 407 -3.17 -10.53 20.87
N LYS A 408 -4.44 -10.32 21.19
CA LYS A 408 -5.08 -10.77 22.45
C LYS A 408 -5.29 -12.28 22.54
N TYR A 409 -4.93 -13.06 21.50
CA TYR A 409 -5.16 -14.50 21.41
C TYR A 409 -3.85 -15.29 21.44
N ALA A 410 -3.69 -16.21 22.39
CA ALA A 410 -2.49 -17.05 22.49
C ALA A 410 -2.33 -18.03 21.30
N TYR A 411 -1.11 -18.51 21.05
CA TYR A 411 -0.80 -19.45 19.96
C TYR A 411 -1.78 -20.63 19.89
N GLY A 412 -2.34 -20.89 18.70
CA GLY A 412 -3.27 -21.97 18.44
C GLY A 412 -4.68 -21.76 19.01
N THR A 413 -5.02 -20.56 19.49
CA THR A 413 -6.39 -20.24 19.91
C THR A 413 -7.31 -20.19 18.69
N GLU A 414 -8.38 -20.98 18.72
CA GLU A 414 -9.51 -20.90 17.78
C GLU A 414 -10.33 -19.64 18.04
N VAL A 415 -10.56 -18.83 17.00
CA VAL A 415 -11.36 -17.61 17.04
C VAL A 415 -12.34 -17.63 15.87
N THR A 416 -13.64 -17.62 16.16
CA THR A 416 -14.67 -17.39 15.14
C THR A 416 -14.70 -15.91 14.78
N LEU A 417 -14.53 -15.59 13.49
CA LEU A 417 -14.54 -14.22 12.97
C LEU A 417 -15.45 -14.17 11.72
N PRO A 418 -16.08 -13.01 11.42
CA PRO A 418 -16.66 -12.75 10.11
C PRO A 418 -15.58 -12.82 9.02
N ASN A 419 -15.91 -13.38 7.86
CA ASN A 419 -14.97 -13.59 6.74
C ASN A 419 -14.41 -12.28 6.15
N ILE A 420 -14.98 -11.13 6.55
CA ILE A 420 -14.37 -9.80 6.42
C ILE A 420 -14.40 -9.17 7.82
N PHE A 421 -13.25 -9.06 8.47
CA PHE A 421 -13.09 -8.52 9.82
C PHE A 421 -12.16 -7.31 9.87
N ALA A 422 -12.20 -6.55 10.96
CA ALA A 422 -11.38 -5.36 11.17
C ALA A 422 -10.11 -5.70 11.94
N HIS A 423 -9.01 -4.94 11.78
CA HIS A 423 -7.77 -5.27 12.49
C HIS A 423 -7.94 -5.33 14.02
N ARG A 424 -8.67 -4.39 14.61
CA ARG A 424 -9.08 -4.38 16.03
C ARG A 424 -9.83 -5.64 16.51
N ASP A 425 -10.41 -6.43 15.60
CA ASP A 425 -11.07 -7.70 15.98
C ASP A 425 -10.05 -8.75 16.42
N VAL A 426 -8.78 -8.67 15.98
CA VAL A 426 -7.70 -9.61 16.32
C VAL A 426 -6.49 -8.99 17.03
N GLY A 427 -6.08 -7.77 16.66
CA GLY A 427 -4.90 -7.08 17.19
C GLY A 427 -5.15 -6.30 18.49
N LEU A 428 -4.19 -5.46 18.85
CA LEU A 428 -4.20 -4.57 20.04
C LEU A 428 -4.22 -3.08 19.65
N THR A 429 -5.00 -2.78 18.62
CA THR A 429 -5.04 -1.54 17.83
C THR A 429 -6.45 -0.97 17.74
N THR A 430 -6.61 0.33 17.45
CA THR A 430 -7.90 0.93 17.06
C THR A 430 -8.23 0.76 15.58
N CYS A 431 -7.27 0.41 14.72
CA CYS A 431 -7.41 0.23 13.27
C CYS A 431 -8.62 -0.68 12.89
N PRO A 432 -9.49 -0.30 11.92
CA PRO A 432 -9.41 0.83 10.98
C PRO A 432 -10.02 2.16 11.52
N GLY A 433 -10.05 2.34 12.84
CA GLY A 433 -10.64 3.49 13.52
C GLY A 433 -12.16 3.39 13.69
N ASP A 434 -12.73 4.08 14.69
CA ASP A 434 -14.13 3.95 15.10
C ASP A 434 -15.14 4.23 13.97
N ALA A 435 -14.96 5.34 13.23
CA ALA A 435 -15.85 5.70 12.12
C ALA A 435 -15.68 4.81 10.88
N GLY A 436 -14.51 4.18 10.69
CA GLY A 436 -14.26 3.13 9.71
C GLY A 436 -14.87 1.78 10.12
N TYR A 437 -14.68 1.38 11.37
CA TYR A 437 -15.23 0.15 11.96
C TYR A 437 -16.77 0.14 11.94
N ALA A 438 -17.39 1.30 12.13
CA ALA A 438 -18.83 1.49 11.96
C ALA A 438 -19.35 1.22 10.53
N GLN A 439 -18.47 1.04 9.53
CA GLN A 439 -18.82 0.69 8.14
C GLN A 439 -18.55 -0.78 7.77
N MET A 440 -18.12 -1.63 8.70
CA MET A 440 -17.79 -3.03 8.37
C MET A 440 -18.98 -3.79 7.76
N ASP A 441 -20.20 -3.55 8.20
CA ASP A 441 -21.41 -4.16 7.60
C ASP A 441 -21.74 -3.57 6.21
N THR A 442 -21.45 -2.28 5.99
CA THR A 442 -21.54 -1.65 4.66
C THR A 442 -20.56 -2.31 3.68
N ILE A 443 -19.31 -2.53 4.12
CA ILE A 443 -18.26 -3.21 3.33
C ILE A 443 -18.68 -4.65 3.01
N ARG A 444 -19.16 -5.41 4.01
CA ARG A 444 -19.68 -6.78 3.81
C ARG A 444 -20.84 -6.84 2.82
N ALA A 445 -21.76 -5.88 2.86
CA ALA A 445 -22.89 -5.82 1.93
C ALA A 445 -22.45 -5.56 0.47
N ILE A 446 -21.55 -4.58 0.24
CA ILE A 446 -21.00 -4.28 -1.09
C ILE A 446 -20.16 -5.46 -1.61
N ALA A 447 -19.39 -6.12 -0.73
CA ALA A 447 -18.66 -7.33 -1.04
C ALA A 447 -19.60 -8.48 -1.42
N LYS A 448 -20.74 -8.63 -0.74
CA LYS A 448 -21.74 -9.67 -1.05
C LYS A 448 -22.43 -9.43 -2.40
N GLU A 449 -22.80 -8.19 -2.71
CA GLU A 449 -23.36 -7.82 -4.02
C GLU A 449 -22.37 -8.13 -5.17
N THR A 450 -21.09 -7.81 -4.96
CA THR A 450 -20.02 -8.09 -5.93
C THR A 450 -19.76 -9.60 -6.07
N TYR A 451 -19.72 -10.32 -4.96
CA TYR A 451 -19.56 -11.78 -4.92
C TYR A 451 -20.68 -12.50 -5.65
N ASP A 452 -21.94 -12.15 -5.35
CA ASP A 452 -23.11 -12.80 -5.95
C ASP A 452 -23.15 -12.56 -7.46
N SER A 453 -22.84 -11.35 -7.93
CA SER A 453 -22.74 -11.04 -9.37
C SER A 453 -21.71 -11.93 -10.08
N LEU A 454 -20.52 -12.11 -9.50
CA LEU A 454 -19.45 -12.91 -10.11
C LEU A 454 -19.75 -14.42 -10.08
N VAL A 455 -20.36 -14.91 -8.99
CA VAL A 455 -20.74 -16.32 -8.86
C VAL A 455 -21.91 -16.66 -9.80
N ASP A 456 -22.88 -15.76 -10.00
CA ASP A 456 -23.97 -15.94 -10.96
C ASP A 456 -23.47 -15.91 -12.42
N GLU A 457 -22.50 -15.05 -12.77
CA GLU A 457 -21.90 -15.03 -14.11
C GLU A 457 -21.12 -16.32 -14.43
N LEU A 458 -20.31 -16.80 -13.47
CA LEU A 458 -19.59 -18.07 -13.58
C LEU A 458 -20.57 -19.27 -13.68
N SER A 459 -21.65 -19.25 -12.90
CA SER A 459 -22.65 -20.33 -12.87
C SER A 459 -23.56 -20.33 -14.10
N GLY A 460 -23.95 -19.16 -14.61
CA GLY A 460 -24.82 -19.01 -15.77
C GLY A 460 -24.20 -19.57 -17.05
N THR A 461 -22.87 -19.51 -17.16
CA THR A 461 -22.11 -19.99 -18.31
C THR A 461 -22.32 -21.49 -18.59
N GLU A 462 -22.51 -22.34 -17.57
CA GLU A 462 -22.78 -23.78 -17.74
C GLU A 462 -24.16 -24.10 -18.33
N THR A 463 -25.09 -23.14 -18.40
CA THR A 463 -26.49 -23.40 -18.82
C THR A 463 -26.81 -23.11 -20.30
N SER A 464 -25.87 -22.53 -21.05
CA SER A 464 -26.12 -22.03 -22.41
C SER A 464 -25.87 -23.04 -23.55
N GLU A 465 -25.10 -24.12 -23.34
CA GLU A 465 -24.82 -25.13 -24.39
C GLU A 465 -25.92 -26.22 -24.54
N ALA A 466 -27.10 -26.02 -23.94
CA ALA A 466 -28.19 -27.00 -23.91
C ALA A 466 -29.36 -26.73 -24.89
N GLU A 467 -29.26 -25.75 -25.81
CA GLU A 467 -30.24 -25.60 -26.90
C GLU A 467 -30.02 -26.70 -27.97
N THR A 468 -30.82 -27.76 -27.88
CA THR A 468 -30.80 -28.87 -28.82
C THR A 468 -31.28 -28.44 -30.21
N SER A 469 -30.35 -28.33 -31.15
CA SER A 469 -30.66 -28.22 -32.58
C SER A 469 -31.32 -29.51 -33.12
N GLU A 470 -32.65 -29.59 -33.07
CA GLU A 470 -33.41 -30.61 -33.80
C GLU A 470 -33.25 -30.41 -35.31
N VAL A 471 -32.42 -31.25 -35.94
CA VAL A 471 -32.20 -31.22 -37.39
C VAL A 471 -33.37 -31.90 -38.11
N GLU A 472 -34.44 -31.13 -38.35
CA GLU A 472 -35.50 -31.55 -39.29
C GLU A 472 -34.91 -31.74 -40.70
N THR A 473 -34.85 -32.99 -41.14
CA THR A 473 -34.33 -33.37 -42.45
C THR A 473 -35.43 -33.31 -43.51
N THR A 474 -35.70 -32.11 -44.02
CA THR A 474 -36.56 -31.91 -45.21
C THR A 474 -35.74 -31.60 -46.47
N SER A 475 -36.11 -32.21 -47.60
CA SER A 475 -35.33 -32.18 -48.83
C SER A 475 -36.02 -31.33 -49.91
N ALA A 476 -35.36 -30.25 -50.34
CA ALA A 476 -35.78 -29.43 -51.46
C ALA A 476 -34.56 -28.89 -52.23
N VAL A 477 -34.67 -28.86 -53.57
CA VAL A 477 -33.60 -28.44 -54.48
C VAL A 477 -33.70 -26.94 -54.78
N PRO A 478 -32.61 -26.15 -54.70
CA PRO A 478 -32.59 -24.80 -55.23
C PRO A 478 -32.47 -24.84 -56.76
N SER A 479 -33.45 -24.27 -57.47
CA SER A 479 -33.25 -23.78 -58.84
C SER A 479 -33.01 -22.29 -58.80
N GLU A 480 -31.93 -21.83 -59.45
CA GLU A 480 -31.66 -20.41 -59.60
C GLU A 480 -32.73 -19.72 -60.45
N THR A 481 -33.14 -18.51 -60.06
CA THR A 481 -33.73 -17.53 -60.98
C THR A 481 -33.38 -16.14 -60.48
N THR A 482 -32.75 -15.35 -61.34
CA THR A 482 -32.40 -13.95 -61.08
C THR A 482 -33.57 -13.03 -61.44
N THR A 483 -33.64 -11.86 -60.81
CA THR A 483 -34.03 -10.55 -61.41
C THR A 483 -33.82 -9.45 -60.37
N ALA A 484 -33.50 -8.24 -60.81
CA ALA A 484 -33.16 -7.10 -59.96
C ALA A 484 -34.20 -5.97 -60.00
N THR A 485 -34.03 -5.00 -59.09
CA THR A 485 -34.51 -3.60 -59.21
C THR A 485 -36.02 -3.35 -59.12
N SER A 486 -36.46 -2.67 -58.06
CA SER A 486 -37.04 -1.31 -58.17
C SER A 486 -37.40 -0.69 -56.81
N ALA A 487 -37.23 0.63 -56.70
CA ALA A 487 -38.03 1.50 -55.82
C ALA A 487 -39.00 2.27 -56.72
N PRO A 488 -40.17 2.74 -56.21
CA PRO A 488 -40.23 4.18 -55.91
C PRO A 488 -41.21 4.65 -54.80
N VAL A 489 -40.74 5.63 -54.00
CA VAL A 489 -41.31 6.98 -53.75
C VAL A 489 -42.81 7.19 -53.40
N PHE A 490 -43.04 8.09 -52.41
CA PHE A 490 -44.28 8.84 -52.06
C PHE A 490 -45.38 8.11 -51.23
N SER A 491 -46.17 8.77 -50.35
CA SER A 491 -46.21 10.21 -49.96
C SER A 491 -46.90 10.48 -48.60
N GLY A 492 -46.44 11.53 -47.89
CA GLY A 492 -47.28 12.47 -47.11
C GLY A 492 -47.82 12.07 -45.72
N GLN A 493 -48.18 13.02 -44.82
CA GLN A 493 -47.89 14.47 -44.84
C GLN A 493 -48.06 15.17 -43.46
N VAL A 494 -47.02 15.93 -43.04
CA VAL A 494 -46.90 17.13 -42.15
C VAL A 494 -47.89 17.49 -41.01
N GLY A 495 -47.31 18.13 -39.98
CA GLY A 495 -47.95 18.99 -38.98
C GLY A 495 -47.03 19.23 -37.76
N ALA A 496 -45.90 19.93 -37.88
CA ALA A 496 -45.74 21.40 -37.92
C ALA A 496 -46.35 22.12 -36.69
N GLY A 497 -45.64 22.98 -35.94
CA GLY A 497 -44.25 23.46 -35.97
C GLY A 497 -44.02 24.36 -34.72
N THR A 498 -42.92 25.09 -34.51
CA THR A 498 -41.67 25.36 -35.28
C THR A 498 -40.48 25.41 -34.26
N ASP A 499 -39.28 26.01 -34.40
CA ASP A 499 -38.68 26.96 -35.35
C ASP A 499 -37.12 26.99 -35.31
N ALA A 500 -36.56 27.94 -36.06
CA ALA A 500 -35.22 28.56 -36.10
C ALA A 500 -34.35 28.62 -34.81
N VAL A 501 -33.01 28.77 -34.83
CA VAL A 501 -31.91 28.91 -35.85
C VAL A 501 -30.57 28.82 -35.05
N GLY A 502 -29.38 28.44 -35.53
CA GLY A 502 -28.87 27.98 -36.83
C GLY A 502 -27.32 28.13 -36.87
N SER A 503 -26.59 27.30 -37.62
CA SER A 503 -25.10 27.35 -37.68
C SER A 503 -24.57 28.39 -38.69
N PRO A 504 -23.29 28.78 -38.56
CA PRO A 504 -22.37 28.56 -39.69
C PRO A 504 -20.95 28.08 -39.30
N GLU A 505 -20.14 27.84 -40.34
CA GLU A 505 -18.81 27.22 -40.35
C GLU A 505 -17.62 28.08 -39.87
N THR A 506 -16.53 27.37 -39.57
CA THR A 506 -15.09 27.68 -39.76
C THR A 506 -14.49 29.05 -39.34
N ALA A 507 -13.44 28.98 -38.52
CA ALA A 507 -12.25 29.83 -38.68
C ALA A 507 -10.98 29.17 -38.10
N ALA A 508 -9.90 29.20 -38.88
CA ALA A 508 -8.52 29.20 -38.40
C ALA A 508 -7.82 30.41 -39.04
N PRO A 509 -6.76 30.98 -38.44
CA PRO A 509 -5.44 30.75 -39.06
C PRO A 509 -4.19 30.85 -38.14
N THR A 510 -3.15 30.12 -38.56
CA THR A 510 -1.70 30.43 -38.50
C THR A 510 -1.08 31.23 -37.33
N ALA A 511 -0.22 30.52 -36.59
CA ALA A 511 1.21 30.79 -36.37
C ALA A 511 1.74 32.23 -36.15
N GLY A 512 2.45 32.43 -35.03
CA GLY A 512 3.43 33.50 -34.83
C GLY A 512 4.67 32.96 -34.11
N VAL A 513 5.86 33.14 -34.68
CA VAL A 513 7.14 32.63 -34.12
C VAL A 513 7.96 33.79 -33.54
N VAL A 514 8.37 33.64 -32.27
CA VAL A 514 9.60 34.27 -31.74
C VAL A 514 10.27 33.25 -30.83
N ALA A 515 11.56 33.00 -31.03
CA ALA A 515 12.37 32.13 -30.17
C ALA A 515 13.34 32.97 -29.33
N SER A 516 13.70 32.44 -28.16
CA SER A 516 14.77 32.96 -27.30
C SER A 516 15.53 31.79 -26.68
N GLU A 517 16.70 31.46 -27.23
CA GLU A 517 17.63 30.50 -26.62
C GLU A 517 18.31 31.11 -25.39
N PRO A 518 18.89 30.25 -24.53
CA PRO A 518 20.29 30.46 -24.17
C PRO A 518 21.16 29.26 -24.58
N THR A 519 22.24 29.53 -25.30
CA THR A 519 23.14 28.50 -25.87
C THR A 519 24.17 27.99 -24.86
N ALA A 520 24.15 26.68 -24.65
CA ALA A 520 25.24 25.72 -24.35
C ALA A 520 26.65 26.22 -23.94
N ALA A 521 27.25 25.47 -23.01
CA ALA A 521 28.71 25.32 -22.89
C ALA A 521 29.08 23.85 -22.55
N THR A 522 29.59 23.11 -23.54
CA THR A 522 30.09 21.73 -23.37
C THR A 522 31.62 21.72 -23.32
N SER A 523 32.22 21.12 -22.29
CA SER A 523 33.68 20.89 -22.28
C SER A 523 34.15 19.74 -21.37
N ALA A 524 34.44 18.61 -22.01
CA ALA A 524 35.50 17.65 -21.64
C ALA A 524 36.54 17.70 -22.79
N PRO A 525 37.82 17.25 -22.68
CA PRO A 525 38.23 16.03 -21.96
C PRO A 525 39.65 16.02 -21.33
N SER A 526 40.11 14.83 -20.91
CA SER A 526 41.50 14.29 -20.90
C SER A 526 42.10 13.99 -19.52
N ALA A 527 42.70 12.80 -19.41
CA ALA A 527 43.63 12.41 -18.34
C ALA A 527 45.09 12.73 -18.72
N PRO A 528 46.04 12.60 -17.78
CA PRO A 528 47.06 11.56 -17.99
C PRO A 528 47.39 10.72 -16.73
N SER A 529 48.23 9.71 -16.94
CA SER A 529 48.69 8.71 -15.96
C SER A 529 50.12 8.96 -15.45
N GLU A 530 50.44 8.52 -14.22
CA GLU A 530 51.72 7.83 -13.89
C GLU A 530 51.68 7.18 -12.49
N GLU A 531 52.45 6.11 -12.27
CA GLU A 531 52.72 5.53 -10.93
C GLU A 531 53.97 6.18 -10.29
N PRO A 532 54.33 5.84 -9.02
CA PRO A 532 55.15 4.65 -8.80
C PRO A 532 54.78 3.83 -7.53
N GLY A 533 54.80 2.51 -7.63
CA GLY A 533 54.73 1.61 -6.46
C GLY A 533 56.10 1.18 -5.93
N VAL A 534 56.14 0.62 -4.70
CA VAL A 534 57.08 -0.42 -4.19
C VAL A 534 56.80 -0.69 -2.70
N GLY A 535 56.78 -1.96 -2.28
CA GLY A 535 56.86 -2.36 -0.86
C GLY A 535 55.88 -3.48 -0.44
N ALA A 536 56.38 -4.71 -0.30
CA ALA A 536 55.57 -5.87 0.14
C ALA A 536 55.84 -6.24 1.62
N GLY A 537 54.84 -6.79 2.31
CA GLY A 537 54.93 -7.19 3.73
C GLY A 537 53.93 -8.27 4.13
N VAL A 538 54.35 -9.53 4.09
CA VAL A 538 53.54 -10.74 4.34
C VAL A 538 52.99 -10.82 5.78
N GLY A 539 51.73 -11.25 5.94
CA GLY A 539 51.15 -11.71 7.20
C GLY A 539 49.81 -12.44 6.97
N ALA A 540 49.62 -13.63 7.56
CA ALA A 540 48.47 -14.49 7.25
C ALA A 540 47.85 -15.16 8.48
N GLY A 541 46.52 -15.30 8.45
CA GLY A 541 45.77 -16.37 9.12
C GLY A 541 45.26 -16.10 10.55
N ALA A 542 43.94 -15.93 10.66
CA ALA A 542 43.15 -16.35 11.82
C ALA A 542 41.67 -16.50 11.43
N THR A 543 41.17 -17.74 11.38
CA THR A 543 39.72 -18.04 11.37
C THR A 543 39.21 -18.17 12.81
N PRO A 544 37.91 -17.94 13.09
CA PRO A 544 37.39 -17.93 14.46
C PRO A 544 37.45 -19.31 15.12
N ALA A 545 37.51 -19.31 16.46
CA ALA A 545 37.49 -20.53 17.27
C ALA A 545 36.06 -20.88 17.72
N GLU A 546 35.69 -22.15 17.55
CA GLU A 546 34.51 -22.72 18.19
C GLU A 546 34.70 -22.80 19.71
N TYR A 547 33.62 -22.69 20.49
CA TYR A 547 33.61 -23.08 21.89
C TYR A 547 32.31 -23.80 22.26
N GLN A 548 32.33 -25.14 22.21
CA GLN A 548 31.26 -25.95 22.80
C GLN A 548 31.43 -26.02 24.33
N GLY A 549 30.35 -25.79 25.08
CA GLY A 549 30.43 -25.45 26.51
C GLY A 549 29.37 -26.07 27.42
N ALA A 550 29.19 -27.40 27.34
CA ALA A 550 28.52 -28.27 28.33
C ALA A 550 27.02 -28.02 28.70
N THR A 551 26.23 -29.08 28.55
CA THR A 551 24.95 -29.26 29.25
C THR A 551 25.12 -29.48 30.76
N ALA A 552 24.19 -28.99 31.58
CA ALA A 552 24.02 -29.39 32.97
C ALA A 552 22.53 -29.60 33.29
N THR A 553 22.20 -30.72 33.94
CA THR A 553 20.81 -31.10 34.27
C THR A 553 20.50 -30.88 35.74
N GLN A 554 19.46 -30.11 36.04
CA GLN A 554 18.51 -30.37 37.13
C GLN A 554 17.21 -29.60 36.94
#